data_AF-A0A2M8S395-F1
#
_entry.id   AF-A0A2M8S395-F1
#
_cell.length_a   1.000
_cell.length_b   1.000
_cell.length_c   1.000
_cell.angle_alpha   90.00
_cell.angle_beta   90.00
_cell.angle_gamma   90.00
#
_symmetry.space_group_name_H-M   'P 1'
#
loop_
_entity.id
_entity.type
_entity.pdbx_description
1 polymer ?
#
loop_
_entity_poly.entity_id
_entity_poly.type
_entity_poly.pdbx_seq_one_letter_code
_entity_poly.pdbx_strand_id
1 'polypeptide(L)'
;MKLQNIIEIKATLVLKTGLHIGAGDTEMHIGGIDNTVIKHPITQSPYIPGSSLKGKIRTLLEWRSGEVKKDPLSLKDLSGAKDPNAVKNILKLFGISGDTKNDEKALKDIGVSRLAFWDCALNAEWEKNLREDNFSLTEAKSENTIDRITSTADHPRQTERVPAGAEFDFKLTMRQFEGDSDELLQLVLKGLRLLELDSLGGSGSRGYGKVEFVGLTVNNQAQNLSDIKPFE
;
A
#
# COMPACT_ATOMS: atom_id res chain seq x y z
N MET A 1 9.73 3.52 26.90
CA MET A 1 10.06 3.27 25.48
C MET A 1 11.20 4.19 25.08
N LYS A 2 12.37 3.64 24.76
CA LYS A 2 13.53 4.39 24.24
C LYS A 2 13.70 4.06 22.76
N LEU A 3 13.75 5.07 21.89
CA LEU A 3 14.05 4.88 20.47
C LEU A 3 15.54 4.51 20.33
N GLN A 4 15.83 3.38 19.70
CA GLN A 4 17.19 2.88 19.50
C GLN A 4 17.69 3.19 18.08
N ASN A 5 16.81 3.06 17.08
CA ASN A 5 17.16 3.24 15.68
C ASN A 5 15.95 3.67 14.84
N ILE A 6 16.21 4.21 13.64
CA ILE A 6 15.23 4.38 12.57
C ILE A 6 15.76 3.64 11.35
N ILE A 7 15.10 2.54 11.01
CA ILE A 7 15.45 1.71 9.85
C ILE A 7 14.79 2.31 8.61
N GLU A 8 15.58 2.56 7.58
CA GLU A 8 15.11 3.06 6.29
C GLU A 8 14.99 1.93 5.28
N ILE A 9 13.84 1.83 4.63
CA ILE A 9 13.56 0.87 3.56
C ILE A 9 13.21 1.66 2.30
N LYS A 10 13.99 1.47 1.24
CA LYS A 10 13.88 2.19 -0.03
C LYS A 10 13.84 1.23 -1.20
N ALA A 11 13.15 1.60 -2.27
CA ALA A 11 13.12 0.87 -3.54
C ALA A 11 12.57 1.78 -4.65
N THR A 12 12.69 1.35 -5.90
CA THR A 12 11.82 1.82 -6.98
C THR A 12 10.61 0.90 -7.06
N LEU A 13 9.41 1.44 -6.92
CA LEU A 13 8.16 0.70 -7.07
C LEU A 13 7.70 0.78 -8.52
N VAL A 14 7.84 -0.33 -9.24
CA VAL A 14 7.53 -0.42 -10.68
C VAL A 14 6.13 -1.01 -10.87
N LEU A 15 5.32 -0.35 -11.70
CA LEU A 15 4.02 -0.88 -12.10
C LEU A 15 4.17 -1.97 -13.17
N LYS A 16 3.79 -3.20 -12.86
CA LYS A 16 3.72 -4.30 -13.85
C LYS A 16 2.43 -4.24 -14.67
N THR A 17 1.38 -3.68 -14.10
CA THR A 17 0.14 -3.34 -14.81
C THR A 17 -0.36 -1.96 -14.39
N GLY A 18 -1.28 -1.37 -15.17
CA GLY A 18 -1.77 -0.04 -14.87
C GLY A 18 -2.42 0.07 -13.49
N LEU A 19 -2.18 1.18 -12.79
CA LEU A 19 -2.61 1.42 -11.41
C LEU A 19 -3.69 2.49 -11.35
N HIS A 20 -4.77 2.20 -10.64
CA HIS A 20 -5.79 3.19 -10.29
C HIS A 20 -5.86 3.35 -8.76
N ILE A 21 -5.54 4.56 -8.27
CA ILE A 21 -5.84 4.99 -6.90
C ILE A 21 -6.72 6.22 -7.04
N GLY A 22 -8.00 6.06 -6.71
CA GLY A 22 -8.99 7.13 -6.86
C GLY A 22 -8.76 8.28 -5.87
N ALA A 23 -9.04 9.51 -6.31
CA ALA A 23 -8.97 10.72 -5.49
C ALA A 23 -10.15 10.87 -4.49
N GLY A 24 -11.12 9.95 -4.51
CA GLY A 24 -12.41 10.07 -3.80
C GLY A 24 -13.48 10.78 -4.65
N ASP A 25 -14.73 10.74 -4.21
CA ASP A 25 -15.94 11.24 -4.93
C ASP A 25 -16.02 12.78 -5.03
N THR A 26 -14.92 13.48 -5.30
CA THR A 26 -14.92 14.95 -5.17
C THR A 26 -15.22 15.75 -6.43
N GLU A 27 -15.12 15.22 -7.65
CA GLU A 27 -15.56 15.96 -8.84
C GLU A 27 -16.12 15.03 -9.92
N MET A 28 -17.46 14.97 -10.04
CA MET A 28 -18.11 14.53 -11.27
C MET A 28 -17.79 15.54 -12.37
N HIS A 29 -16.79 15.25 -13.20
CA HIS A 29 -16.55 16.03 -14.41
C HIS A 29 -17.65 15.73 -15.43
N ILE A 30 -18.50 16.70 -15.73
CA ILE A 30 -19.50 16.59 -16.80
C ILE A 30 -18.75 16.42 -18.14
N GLY A 31 -18.78 15.21 -18.70
CA GLY A 31 -18.14 14.86 -19.97
C GLY A 31 -16.67 14.40 -19.89
N GLY A 32 -16.16 14.07 -18.69
CA GLY A 32 -14.79 13.59 -18.46
C GLY A 32 -14.68 12.08 -18.18
N ILE A 33 -13.50 11.63 -17.75
CA ILE A 33 -13.28 10.24 -17.28
C ILE A 33 -14.03 10.04 -15.96
N ASP A 34 -14.77 8.92 -15.82
CA ASP A 34 -15.64 8.66 -14.66
C ASP A 34 -14.85 8.54 -13.35
N ASN A 35 -13.71 7.86 -13.38
CA ASN A 35 -12.86 7.64 -12.21
C ASN A 35 -11.45 8.17 -12.46
N THR A 36 -11.09 9.27 -11.82
CA THR A 36 -9.76 9.90 -11.96
C THR A 36 -8.75 9.32 -10.96
N VAL A 37 -7.47 9.38 -11.31
CA VAL A 37 -6.40 9.04 -10.37
C VAL A 37 -6.03 10.25 -9.50
N ILE A 38 -5.61 9.99 -8.27
CA ILE A 38 -5.07 11.04 -7.40
C ILE A 38 -3.79 11.64 -7.99
N LYS A 39 -3.71 12.98 -8.00
CA LYS A 39 -2.60 13.74 -8.57
C LYS A 39 -2.12 14.78 -7.56
N HIS A 40 -0.84 15.10 -7.63
CA HIS A 40 -0.27 16.20 -6.87
C HIS A 40 -0.86 17.53 -7.39
N PRO A 41 -1.41 18.40 -6.54
CA PRO A 41 -2.19 19.57 -6.97
C PRO A 41 -1.38 20.58 -7.81
N ILE A 42 -0.07 20.66 -7.59
CA ILE A 42 0.82 21.58 -8.30
C ILE A 42 1.37 20.98 -9.60
N THR A 43 2.07 19.84 -9.54
CA THR A 43 2.72 19.23 -10.72
C THR A 43 1.77 18.46 -11.63
N GLN A 44 0.57 18.13 -11.13
CA GLN A 44 -0.42 17.25 -11.78
C GLN A 44 0.12 15.83 -12.03
N SER A 45 1.25 15.46 -11.45
CA SER A 45 1.80 14.11 -11.51
C SER A 45 0.97 13.17 -10.63
N PRO A 46 0.62 11.96 -11.10
CA PRO A 46 0.04 10.95 -10.23
C PRO A 46 1.04 10.55 -9.14
N TYR A 47 0.53 10.17 -7.97
CA TYR A 47 1.36 9.67 -6.86
C TYR A 47 0.65 8.55 -6.12
N ILE A 48 1.39 7.79 -5.33
CA ILE A 48 0.83 6.74 -4.47
C ILE A 48 0.83 7.26 -3.03
N PRO A 49 -0.34 7.49 -2.41
CA PRO A 49 -0.40 7.91 -1.02
C PRO A 49 0.20 6.85 -0.09
N GLY A 50 1.00 7.28 0.89
CA GLY A 50 1.56 6.41 1.91
C GLY A 50 0.48 5.70 2.73
N SER A 51 -0.69 6.34 2.88
CA SER A 51 -1.87 5.74 3.52
C SER A 51 -2.45 4.56 2.74
N SER A 52 -2.44 4.61 1.40
CA SER A 52 -2.90 3.51 0.53
C SER A 52 -1.99 2.29 0.67
N LEU A 53 -0.67 2.50 0.66
CA LEU A 53 0.31 1.44 0.91
C LEU A 53 0.18 0.87 2.33
N LYS A 54 0.13 1.76 3.33
CA LYS A 54 -0.04 1.39 4.75
C LYS A 54 -1.27 0.50 4.94
N GLY A 55 -2.42 0.95 4.45
CA GLY A 55 -3.69 0.23 4.57
C GLY A 55 -3.63 -1.12 3.90
N LYS A 56 -3.14 -1.18 2.66
CA LYS A 56 -3.09 -2.44 1.91
C LYS A 56 -2.16 -3.46 2.55
N ILE A 57 -0.93 -3.07 2.91
CA ILE A 57 0.04 -3.97 3.55
C ILE A 57 -0.47 -4.42 4.92
N ARG A 58 -1.11 -3.53 5.68
CA ARG A 58 -1.78 -3.90 6.94
C ARG A 58 -2.83 -4.99 6.72
N THR A 59 -3.77 -4.79 5.78
CA THR A 59 -4.82 -5.77 5.48
C THR A 59 -4.24 -7.12 5.06
N LEU A 60 -3.20 -7.12 4.22
CA LEU A 60 -2.53 -8.35 3.79
C LEU A 60 -1.90 -9.10 4.97
N LEU A 61 -1.26 -8.39 5.91
CA LEU A 61 -0.68 -8.99 7.11
C LEU A 61 -1.75 -9.49 8.09
N GLU A 62 -2.87 -8.77 8.23
CA GLU A 62 -4.02 -9.21 9.01
C GLU A 62 -4.63 -10.49 8.40
N TRP A 63 -4.81 -10.57 7.07
CA TRP A 63 -5.21 -11.80 6.40
C TRP A 63 -4.22 -12.95 6.60
N ARG A 64 -2.93 -12.68 6.42
CA ARG A 64 -1.87 -13.67 6.64
C ARG A 64 -1.89 -14.23 8.06
N SER A 65 -2.17 -13.41 9.06
CA SER A 65 -2.23 -13.84 10.46
C SER A 65 -3.45 -14.73 10.78
N GLY A 66 -4.48 -14.71 9.93
CA GLY A 66 -5.75 -15.39 10.22
C GLY A 66 -6.66 -14.66 11.22
N GLU A 67 -6.26 -13.47 11.69
CA GLU A 67 -6.98 -12.67 12.69
C GLU A 67 -7.85 -11.56 12.10
N VAL A 68 -7.88 -11.43 10.76
CA VAL A 68 -8.63 -10.36 10.07
C VAL A 68 -10.06 -10.19 10.61
N LYS A 69 -10.49 -8.94 10.71
CA LYS A 69 -11.86 -8.55 11.05
C LYS A 69 -12.42 -7.63 9.97
N LYS A 70 -13.71 -7.29 10.11
CA LYS A 70 -14.36 -6.29 9.26
C LYS A 70 -13.67 -4.92 9.39
N ASP A 71 -13.34 -4.54 10.61
CA ASP A 71 -12.64 -3.31 10.94
C ASP A 71 -11.15 -3.60 11.21
N PRO A 72 -10.24 -2.61 11.08
CA PRO A 72 -8.82 -2.81 11.38
C PRO A 72 -8.62 -3.30 12.82
N LEU A 73 -7.66 -4.21 13.02
CA LEU A 73 -7.38 -4.75 14.35
C LEU A 73 -7.15 -3.66 15.40
N SER A 74 -7.63 -3.92 16.61
CA SER A 74 -7.56 -3.00 17.75
C SER A 74 -7.09 -3.72 19.01
N LEU A 75 -6.86 -2.97 20.10
CA LEU A 75 -6.50 -3.57 21.40
C LEU A 75 -7.54 -4.58 21.92
N LYS A 76 -8.81 -4.39 21.57
CA LYS A 76 -9.90 -5.26 22.04
C LYS A 76 -9.82 -6.67 21.44
N ASP A 77 -9.13 -6.82 20.32
CA ASP A 77 -9.02 -8.08 19.59
C ASP A 77 -7.96 -9.01 20.20
N LEU A 78 -7.09 -8.52 21.09
CA LEU A 78 -6.04 -9.32 21.74
C LEU A 78 -6.59 -10.44 22.62
N SER A 79 -7.70 -10.21 23.33
CA SER A 79 -8.25 -11.18 24.28
C SER A 79 -8.94 -12.37 23.60
N GLY A 80 -9.36 -12.21 22.34
CA GLY A 80 -10.04 -13.25 21.55
C GLY A 80 -9.24 -13.77 20.36
N ALA A 81 -7.99 -13.34 20.21
CA ALA A 81 -7.11 -13.78 19.13
C ALA A 81 -6.66 -15.24 19.33
N LYS A 82 -6.61 -16.00 18.23
CA LYS A 82 -5.98 -17.32 18.20
C LYS A 82 -4.46 -17.19 18.35
N ASP A 83 -3.89 -16.14 17.76
CA ASP A 83 -2.49 -15.74 17.93
C ASP A 83 -2.39 -14.28 18.43
N PRO A 84 -2.40 -14.05 19.76
CA PRO A 84 -2.26 -12.72 20.33
C PRO A 84 -0.94 -12.02 19.98
N ASN A 85 0.15 -12.78 19.73
CA ASN A 85 1.44 -12.20 19.38
C ASN A 85 1.42 -11.63 17.96
N ALA A 86 0.79 -12.32 17.01
CA ALA A 86 0.60 -11.80 15.66
C ALA A 86 -0.19 -10.49 15.66
N VAL A 87 -1.32 -10.43 16.41
CA VAL A 87 -2.11 -9.20 16.57
C VAL A 87 -1.25 -8.10 17.19
N LYS A 88 -0.52 -8.40 18.27
CA LYS A 88 0.36 -7.43 18.94
C LYS A 88 1.42 -6.86 18.01
N ASN A 89 2.07 -7.70 17.19
CA ASN A 89 3.09 -7.27 16.24
C ASN A 89 2.50 -6.36 15.15
N ILE A 90 1.32 -6.69 14.61
CA ILE A 90 0.61 -5.83 13.65
C ILE A 90 0.27 -4.48 14.30
N LEU A 91 -0.27 -4.48 15.53
CA LEU A 91 -0.61 -3.24 16.24
C LEU A 91 0.63 -2.38 16.55
N LYS A 92 1.76 -2.99 16.93
CA LYS A 92 3.04 -2.28 17.09
C LYS A 92 3.46 -1.60 15.79
N LEU A 93 3.41 -2.32 14.66
CA LEU A 93 3.83 -1.80 13.36
C LEU A 93 2.95 -0.64 12.89
N PHE A 94 1.63 -0.80 12.92
CA PHE A 94 0.68 0.13 12.26
C PHE A 94 0.03 1.14 13.21
N GLY A 95 0.13 0.92 14.52
CA GLY A 95 -0.51 1.72 15.56
C GLY A 95 -1.94 1.28 15.88
N ILE A 96 -2.42 1.80 17.00
CA ILE A 96 -3.78 1.63 17.53
C ILE A 96 -4.64 2.87 17.25
N SER A 97 -5.95 2.71 17.11
CA SER A 97 -6.89 3.83 16.99
C SER A 97 -7.14 4.49 18.36
N GLY A 98 -7.47 5.79 18.37
CA GLY A 98 -7.55 6.60 19.58
C GLY A 98 -8.71 6.27 20.56
N ASP A 99 -9.65 5.41 20.16
CA ASP A 99 -10.82 5.06 20.97
C ASP A 99 -10.54 4.01 22.06
N THR A 100 -9.34 3.45 22.10
CA THR A 100 -8.95 2.47 23.13
C THR A 100 -8.27 3.16 24.32
N LYS A 101 -9.03 3.96 25.07
CA LYS A 101 -8.54 4.66 26.29
C LYS A 101 -8.52 3.79 27.56
N ASN A 102 -9.03 2.55 27.52
CA ASN A 102 -9.35 1.80 28.73
C ASN A 102 -8.30 0.74 29.17
N ASP A 103 -7.14 0.63 28.49
CA ASP A 103 -6.09 -0.33 28.88
C ASP A 103 -4.69 0.29 28.85
N GLU A 104 -4.34 1.01 29.92
CA GLU A 104 -3.05 1.69 30.05
C GLU A 104 -1.83 0.75 29.95
N LYS A 105 -1.99 -0.52 30.33
CA LYS A 105 -0.88 -1.49 30.31
C LYS A 105 -0.59 -1.95 28.88
N ALA A 106 -1.63 -2.31 28.13
CA ALA A 106 -1.49 -2.64 26.71
C ALA A 106 -1.04 -1.43 25.88
N LEU A 107 -1.51 -0.22 26.23
CA LEU A 107 -1.04 1.05 25.65
C LEU A 107 0.46 1.29 25.86
N LYS A 108 1.00 0.99 27.06
CA LYS A 108 2.43 1.13 27.35
C LYS A 108 3.31 0.09 26.63
N ASP A 109 2.79 -1.11 26.42
CA ASP A 109 3.49 -2.23 25.78
C ASP A 109 3.47 -2.14 24.25
N ILE A 110 2.32 -1.79 23.66
CA ILE A 110 2.23 -1.50 22.24
C ILE A 110 2.87 -0.14 21.97
N GLY A 111 2.36 0.95 22.50
CA GLY A 111 2.91 2.28 22.25
C GLY A 111 2.60 2.83 20.85
N VAL A 112 3.50 3.67 20.32
CA VAL A 112 3.30 4.38 19.04
C VAL A 112 3.56 3.50 17.82
N SER A 113 2.93 3.80 16.68
CA SER A 113 3.22 3.13 15.40
C SER A 113 4.72 3.15 15.08
N ARG A 114 5.28 1.99 14.71
CA ARG A 114 6.68 1.90 14.26
C ARG A 114 6.84 2.36 12.82
N LEU A 115 5.83 2.14 11.98
CA LEU A 115 5.91 2.45 10.55
C LEU A 115 5.45 3.87 10.24
N ALA A 116 6.20 4.52 9.35
CA ALA A 116 5.82 5.73 8.65
C ALA A 116 6.07 5.54 7.15
N PHE A 117 4.97 5.46 6.39
CA PHE A 117 4.96 5.37 4.94
C PHE A 117 5.01 6.78 4.35
N TRP A 118 5.88 6.97 3.36
CA TRP A 118 5.98 8.22 2.62
C TRP A 118 5.09 8.11 1.38
N ASP A 119 4.54 9.24 0.95
CA ASP A 119 3.91 9.31 -0.36
C ASP A 119 4.98 9.02 -1.43
N CYS A 120 4.68 8.10 -2.34
CA CYS A 120 5.60 7.74 -3.41
C CYS A 120 5.32 8.65 -4.60
N ALA A 121 6.23 9.59 -4.84
CA ALA A 121 6.20 10.42 -6.04
C ALA A 121 6.58 9.59 -7.27
N LEU A 122 6.07 10.02 -8.43
CA LEU A 122 6.52 9.49 -9.71
C LEU A 122 8.02 9.77 -9.85
N ASN A 123 8.79 8.79 -10.33
CA ASN A 123 10.22 8.93 -10.48
C ASN A 123 10.54 10.08 -11.46
N ALA A 124 11.44 10.97 -11.05
CA ALA A 124 11.69 12.21 -11.79
C ALA A 124 12.25 11.99 -13.19
N GLU A 125 13.09 10.98 -13.39
CA GLU A 125 13.66 10.64 -14.70
C GLU A 125 12.59 10.04 -15.61
N TRP A 126 11.79 9.11 -15.07
CA TRP A 126 10.66 8.53 -15.80
C TRP A 126 9.65 9.60 -16.23
N GLU A 127 9.25 10.49 -15.32
CA GLU A 127 8.31 11.58 -15.61
C GLU A 127 8.86 12.52 -16.69
N LYS A 128 10.15 12.88 -16.59
CA LYS A 128 10.81 13.76 -17.55
C LYS A 128 10.76 13.18 -18.96
N ASN A 129 11.13 11.91 -19.12
CA ASN A 129 11.17 11.24 -20.43
C ASN A 129 9.79 11.25 -21.12
N LEU A 130 8.71 10.92 -20.38
CA LEU A 130 7.37 10.95 -20.95
C LEU A 130 6.93 12.36 -21.35
N ARG A 131 7.26 13.36 -20.54
CA ARG A 131 6.90 14.76 -20.84
C ARG A 131 7.64 15.30 -22.05
N GLU A 132 8.93 14.97 -22.20
CA GLU A 132 9.73 15.37 -23.38
C GLU A 132 9.17 14.76 -24.68
N ASP A 133 8.67 13.53 -24.61
CA ASP A 133 8.01 12.85 -25.73
C ASP A 133 6.53 13.24 -25.92
N ASN A 134 6.01 14.19 -25.13
CA ASN A 134 4.60 14.61 -25.10
C ASN A 134 3.60 13.47 -24.82
N PHE A 135 4.01 12.42 -24.12
CA PHE A 135 3.11 11.38 -23.63
C PHE A 135 2.36 11.81 -22.37
N SER A 136 1.13 11.32 -22.23
CA SER A 136 0.35 11.50 -21.00
C SER A 136 0.91 10.62 -19.87
N LEU A 137 0.90 11.13 -18.64
CA LEU A 137 1.26 10.38 -17.43
C LEU A 137 0.17 9.37 -17.01
N THR A 138 -1.00 9.45 -17.61
CA THR A 138 -2.15 8.59 -17.35
C THR A 138 -2.84 8.18 -18.65
N GLU A 139 -3.55 7.06 -18.62
CA GLU A 139 -4.36 6.55 -19.72
C GLU A 139 -5.79 6.27 -19.27
N ALA A 140 -6.75 6.37 -20.19
CA ALA A 140 -8.13 5.97 -19.96
C ALA A 140 -8.32 4.53 -20.42
N LYS A 141 -8.83 3.68 -19.52
CA LYS A 141 -9.20 2.30 -19.85
C LYS A 141 -10.71 2.13 -19.79
N SER A 142 -11.29 1.72 -20.91
CA SER A 142 -12.70 1.32 -21.02
C SER A 142 -12.93 -0.03 -20.33
N GLU A 143 -13.96 -0.11 -19.50
CA GLU A 143 -14.51 -1.37 -18.99
C GLU A 143 -16.03 -1.40 -19.17
N ASN A 144 -16.58 -2.58 -19.37
CA ASN A 144 -17.98 -2.77 -19.71
C ASN A 144 -18.53 -4.03 -19.03
N THR A 145 -19.81 -3.98 -18.68
CA THR A 145 -20.52 -5.16 -18.18
C THR A 145 -21.10 -5.88 -19.39
N ILE A 146 -21.04 -7.22 -19.40
CA ILE A 146 -21.62 -8.02 -20.47
C ILE A 146 -22.89 -8.67 -19.93
N ASP A 147 -24.03 -8.38 -20.57
CA ASP A 147 -25.28 -9.08 -20.31
C ASP A 147 -25.12 -10.56 -20.69
N ARG A 148 -25.48 -11.47 -19.78
CA ARG A 148 -25.24 -12.90 -19.92
C ARG A 148 -26.27 -13.62 -20.79
N ILE A 149 -27.39 -12.98 -21.10
CA ILE A 149 -28.48 -13.51 -21.93
C ILE A 149 -28.31 -13.02 -23.36
N THR A 150 -28.12 -11.71 -23.56
CA THR A 150 -28.02 -11.11 -24.89
C THR A 150 -26.59 -11.08 -25.42
N SER A 151 -25.58 -11.33 -24.57
CA SER A 151 -24.14 -11.19 -24.89
C SER A 151 -23.72 -9.78 -25.34
N THR A 152 -24.53 -8.76 -25.05
CA THR A 152 -24.23 -7.37 -25.40
C THR A 152 -23.44 -6.67 -24.30
N ALA A 153 -22.54 -5.77 -24.70
CA ALA A 153 -21.88 -4.86 -23.78
C ALA A 153 -22.86 -3.76 -23.36
N ASP A 154 -22.98 -3.53 -22.06
CA ASP A 154 -23.80 -2.49 -21.46
C ASP A 154 -22.98 -1.69 -20.42
N HIS A 155 -23.37 -0.42 -20.23
CA HIS A 155 -22.76 0.52 -19.28
C HIS A 155 -21.22 0.64 -19.36
N PRO A 156 -20.64 1.14 -20.47
CA PRO A 156 -19.21 1.39 -20.55
C PRO A 156 -18.80 2.45 -19.51
N ARG A 157 -17.72 2.19 -18.79
CA ARG A 157 -17.11 3.09 -17.81
C ARG A 157 -15.66 3.34 -18.19
N GLN A 158 -15.22 4.58 -18.10
CA GLN A 158 -13.82 4.96 -18.29
C GLN A 158 -13.14 5.10 -16.94
N THR A 159 -12.06 4.36 -16.73
CA THR A 159 -11.22 4.50 -15.54
C THR A 159 -9.86 5.04 -15.94
N GLU A 160 -9.49 6.18 -15.39
CA GLU A 160 -8.14 6.71 -15.52
C GLU A 160 -7.19 5.82 -14.72
N ARG A 161 -6.02 5.51 -15.28
CA ARG A 161 -4.98 4.78 -14.56
C ARG A 161 -3.60 5.27 -14.98
N VAL A 162 -2.64 5.12 -14.07
CA VAL A 162 -1.23 5.26 -14.40
C VAL A 162 -0.82 4.06 -15.26
N PRO A 163 -0.12 4.24 -16.39
CA PRO A 163 0.23 3.16 -17.29
C PRO A 163 1.20 2.15 -16.65
N ALA A 164 1.22 0.93 -17.19
CA ALA A 164 2.23 -0.06 -16.83
C ALA A 164 3.63 0.46 -17.19
N GLY A 165 4.64 0.03 -16.43
CA GLY A 165 6.02 0.50 -16.56
C GLY A 165 6.31 1.80 -15.84
N ALA A 166 5.31 2.49 -15.25
CA ALA A 166 5.56 3.66 -14.43
C ALA A 166 6.36 3.31 -13.17
N GLU A 167 7.26 4.20 -12.78
CA GLU A 167 8.19 4.03 -11.68
C GLU A 167 7.91 5.07 -10.59
N PHE A 168 7.85 4.63 -9.34
CA PHE A 168 7.64 5.51 -8.19
C PHE A 168 8.77 5.36 -7.17
N ASP A 169 9.17 6.46 -6.54
CA ASP A 169 10.20 6.44 -5.50
C ASP A 169 9.58 5.99 -4.18
N PHE A 170 9.86 4.74 -3.77
CA PHE A 170 9.30 4.16 -2.55
C PHE A 170 10.20 4.43 -1.35
N LYS A 171 9.59 4.89 -0.25
CA LYS A 171 10.25 5.04 1.04
C LYS A 171 9.34 4.67 2.22
N LEU A 172 9.88 3.83 3.09
CA LEU A 172 9.27 3.43 4.35
C LEU A 172 10.32 3.57 5.46
N THR A 173 9.92 4.13 6.59
CA THR A 173 10.78 4.19 7.79
C THR A 173 10.15 3.42 8.93
N MET A 174 10.94 2.59 9.62
CA MET A 174 10.55 1.84 10.80
C MET A 174 11.33 2.32 12.02
N ARG A 175 10.65 2.87 13.01
CA ARG A 175 11.23 3.16 14.33
C ARG A 175 11.49 1.83 15.06
N GLN A 176 12.68 1.63 15.57
CA GLN A 176 13.02 0.47 16.40
C GLN A 176 13.21 0.95 17.85
N PHE A 177 12.34 0.50 18.74
CA PHE A 177 12.44 0.81 20.17
C PHE A 177 13.19 -0.30 20.91
N GLU A 178 13.71 0.04 22.09
CA GLU A 178 14.26 -0.94 23.03
C GLU A 178 13.24 -2.05 23.33
N GLY A 179 13.65 -3.31 23.15
CA GLY A 179 12.81 -4.49 23.36
C GLY A 179 11.93 -4.90 22.16
N ASP A 180 11.97 -4.17 21.03
CA ASP A 180 11.37 -4.64 19.79
C ASP A 180 12.21 -5.77 19.18
N SER A 181 11.56 -6.85 18.73
CA SER A 181 12.20 -8.00 18.10
C SER A 181 12.47 -7.76 16.61
N ASP A 182 13.48 -8.44 16.06
CA ASP A 182 13.78 -8.42 14.62
C ASP A 182 12.64 -9.01 13.77
N GLU A 183 11.74 -9.79 14.39
CA GLU A 183 10.53 -10.29 13.75
C GLU A 183 9.65 -9.17 13.19
N LEU A 184 9.67 -7.98 13.79
CA LEU A 184 8.92 -6.83 13.28
C LEU A 184 9.42 -6.41 11.89
N LEU A 185 10.75 -6.35 11.70
CA LEU A 185 11.33 -6.05 10.39
C LEU A 185 10.99 -7.15 9.39
N GLN A 186 11.10 -8.43 9.81
CA GLN A 186 10.73 -9.56 8.95
C GLN A 186 9.25 -9.52 8.55
N LEU A 187 8.36 -9.15 9.47
CA LEU A 187 6.93 -9.01 9.19
C LEU A 187 6.66 -7.87 8.19
N VAL A 188 7.40 -6.77 8.26
CA VAL A 188 7.35 -5.70 7.25
C VAL A 188 7.76 -6.22 5.88
N LEU A 189 8.89 -6.93 5.78
CA LEU A 189 9.36 -7.51 4.52
C LEU A 189 8.36 -8.52 3.94
N LYS A 190 7.74 -9.36 4.80
CA LYS A 190 6.63 -10.24 4.40
C LYS A 190 5.44 -9.44 3.87
N GLY A 191 5.11 -8.31 4.49
CA GLY A 191 4.05 -7.41 4.01
C GLY A 191 4.33 -6.81 2.64
N LEU A 192 5.57 -6.38 2.38
CA LEU A 192 5.99 -5.89 1.06
C LEU A 192 5.92 -7.01 0.01
N ARG A 193 6.39 -8.21 0.35
CA ARG A 193 6.31 -9.37 -0.55
C ARG A 193 4.87 -9.77 -0.86
N LEU A 194 3.98 -9.74 0.14
CA LEU A 194 2.55 -9.98 -0.09
C LEU A 194 1.94 -8.97 -1.05
N LEU A 195 2.39 -7.71 -1.05
CA LEU A 195 1.90 -6.70 -1.98
C LEU A 195 2.29 -7.03 -3.43
N GLU A 196 3.51 -7.52 -3.68
CA GLU A 196 3.94 -7.97 -5.02
C GLU A 196 3.11 -9.16 -5.52
N LEU A 197 2.76 -10.08 -4.63
CA LEU A 197 1.93 -11.25 -4.95
C LEU A 197 0.45 -10.87 -5.16
N ASP A 198 0.02 -9.76 -4.58
CA ASP A 198 -1.35 -9.26 -4.66
C ASP A 198 -1.45 -8.04 -5.58
N SER A 199 -2.13 -6.97 -5.16
CA SER A 199 -2.36 -5.78 -5.99
C SER A 199 -2.53 -4.53 -5.12
N LEU A 200 -2.14 -3.38 -5.67
CA LEU A 200 -2.32 -2.07 -5.06
C LEU A 200 -3.48 -1.32 -5.73
N GLY A 201 -4.21 -0.51 -4.95
CA GLY A 201 -5.29 0.32 -5.48
C GLY A 201 -6.56 -0.45 -5.82
N GLY A 202 -7.36 0.13 -6.72
CA GLY A 202 -8.66 -0.42 -7.13
C GLY A 202 -8.55 -1.52 -8.19
N SER A 203 -9.58 -2.36 -8.29
CA SER A 203 -9.75 -3.30 -9.41
C SER A 203 -8.66 -4.36 -9.57
N GLY A 204 -7.94 -4.72 -8.50
CA GLY A 204 -6.85 -5.69 -8.52
C GLY A 204 -7.20 -7.05 -9.14
N SER A 205 -8.40 -7.57 -8.87
CA SER A 205 -8.92 -8.81 -9.48
C SER A 205 -9.15 -8.71 -10.99
N ARG A 206 -9.22 -7.50 -11.54
CA ARG A 206 -9.35 -7.20 -12.98
C ARG A 206 -8.02 -6.81 -13.63
N GLY A 207 -6.91 -7.11 -12.97
CA GLY A 207 -5.56 -6.94 -13.51
C GLY A 207 -4.90 -5.58 -13.28
N TYR A 208 -5.42 -4.76 -12.36
CA TYR A 208 -4.81 -3.47 -12.00
C TYR A 208 -3.79 -3.64 -10.88
N GLY A 209 -2.84 -2.69 -10.84
CA GLY A 209 -1.99 -2.45 -9.68
C GLY A 209 -1.10 -3.62 -9.30
N LYS A 210 -0.65 -4.42 -10.27
CA LYS A 210 0.46 -5.35 -10.04
C LYS A 210 1.74 -4.54 -9.95
N VAL A 211 2.50 -4.71 -8.87
CA VAL A 211 3.68 -3.90 -8.56
C VAL A 211 4.88 -4.77 -8.20
N GLU A 212 6.07 -4.23 -8.36
CA GLU A 212 7.34 -4.88 -8.02
C GLU A 212 8.26 -3.87 -7.34
N PHE A 213 8.95 -4.27 -6.26
CA PHE A 213 9.96 -3.43 -5.62
C PHE A 213 11.35 -3.77 -6.19
N VAL A 214 11.89 -2.87 -7.01
CA VAL A 214 13.21 -3.02 -7.63
C VAL A 214 14.27 -2.32 -6.79
N GLY A 215 15.43 -2.98 -6.61
CA GLY A 215 16.57 -2.40 -5.89
C GLY A 215 16.28 -2.13 -4.41
N LEU A 216 15.48 -2.98 -3.76
CA LEU A 216 15.11 -2.78 -2.37
C LEU A 216 16.35 -2.80 -1.45
N THR A 217 16.42 -1.82 -0.56
CA THR A 217 17.47 -1.72 0.46
C THR A 217 16.88 -1.53 1.85
N VAL A 218 17.55 -2.09 2.85
CA VAL A 218 17.30 -1.86 4.28
C VAL A 218 18.56 -1.23 4.87
N ASN A 219 18.49 0.01 5.32
CA ASN A 219 19.66 0.79 5.76
C ASN A 219 20.82 0.75 4.74
N ASN A 220 20.49 0.94 3.44
CA ASN A 220 21.42 0.85 2.31
C ASN A 220 22.03 -0.53 2.05
N GLN A 221 21.62 -1.58 2.77
CA GLN A 221 22.00 -2.95 2.46
C GLN A 221 20.96 -3.54 1.50
N ALA A 222 21.42 -4.05 0.35
CA ALA A 222 20.55 -4.66 -0.64
C ALA A 222 19.78 -5.84 -0.05
N GLN A 223 18.49 -5.93 -0.39
CA GLN A 223 17.66 -7.04 0.05
C GLN A 223 16.72 -7.49 -1.06
N ASN A 224 16.62 -8.81 -1.21
CA ASN A 224 15.82 -9.43 -2.26
C ASN A 224 14.48 -9.91 -1.69
N LEU A 225 13.37 -9.29 -2.10
CA LEU A 225 12.03 -9.70 -1.66
C LEU A 225 11.62 -11.07 -2.19
N SER A 226 12.17 -11.53 -3.32
CA SER A 226 11.82 -12.84 -3.87
C SER A 226 12.24 -14.00 -2.97
N ASP A 227 13.27 -13.80 -2.13
CA ASP A 227 13.74 -14.78 -1.14
C ASP A 227 12.84 -14.83 0.10
N ILE A 228 12.00 -13.80 0.31
CA ILE A 228 11.05 -13.76 1.42
C ILE A 228 9.89 -14.69 1.10
N LYS A 229 9.69 -15.67 1.97
CA LYS A 229 8.55 -16.58 1.92
C LYS A 229 7.49 -16.12 2.91
N PRO A 230 6.43 -15.42 2.48
CA PRO A 230 5.50 -14.81 3.42
C PRO A 230 4.67 -15.85 4.18
N PHE A 231 4.43 -17.04 3.64
CA PHE A 231 3.58 -18.06 4.27
C PHE A 231 4.34 -19.15 5.03
N GLU A 232 5.68 -19.11 4.99
CA GLU A 232 6.56 -19.95 5.81
C GLU A 232 6.98 -19.21 7.09
#